data_AF-A0A4C2A927-F1
#
_entry.id   AF-A0A4C2A927-F1
#
_cell.length_a   1.000
_cell.length_b   1.000
_cell.length_c   1.000
_cell.angle_alpha   90.00
_cell.angle_beta   90.00
_cell.angle_gamma   90.00
#
_symmetry.space_group_name_H-M   'P 1'
#
loop_
_entity.id
_entity.type
_entity.pdbx_description
1 polymer ?
#
loop_
_entity_poly.entity_id
_entity_poly.type
_entity_poly.pdbx_seq_one_letter_code
_entity_poly.pdbx_strand_id
1 'polypeptide(L)'
;MVRAELNSSQPKNPRPKINPEDIKLNRYSTEENVNSLNLKLKEYKRETKDAGIQEKYNWLERTIKTQLKRIKPRKKIQTTGYQKTTNLLEQRSALISAKMTDNNRKEITKISKEIKENIRKDRRQRRMETIERHIRQTGGIKKAYKELTNKKEWIVKMKNSNGIKKIGRKEILNIATTTPSYTRTTQMKEK
;
A
#
# COMPACT_ATOMS: atom_id res chain seq x y z
N MET A 1 -35.12 17.39 39.90
CA MET A 1 -33.68 17.75 39.95
C MET A 1 -32.88 16.47 39.68
N VAL A 2 -32.32 16.30 38.48
CA VAL A 2 -31.63 15.05 38.08
C VAL A 2 -30.14 15.21 38.35
N ARG A 3 -29.57 14.39 39.25
CA ARG A 3 -28.11 14.31 39.46
C ARG A 3 -27.53 13.30 38.47
N ALA A 4 -26.59 13.74 37.65
CA ALA A 4 -25.79 12.85 36.81
C ALA A 4 -24.52 12.47 37.58
N GLU A 5 -24.29 11.17 37.78
CA GLU A 5 -23.06 10.65 38.37
C GLU A 5 -22.04 10.33 37.26
N LEU A 6 -20.81 10.83 37.44
CA LEU A 6 -19.67 10.61 36.56
C LEU A 6 -19.00 9.28 36.92
N ASN A 7 -19.23 8.24 36.12
CA ASN A 7 -18.52 6.97 36.27
C ASN A 7 -17.06 7.12 35.81
N SER A 8 -16.13 7.18 36.76
CA SER A 8 -14.69 7.19 36.49
C SER A 8 -14.18 5.77 36.24
N SER A 9 -13.95 5.42 34.97
CA SER A 9 -13.17 4.23 34.62
C SER A 9 -11.72 4.42 35.06
N GLN A 10 -11.18 3.46 35.81
CA GLN A 10 -9.75 3.42 36.14
C GLN A 10 -8.91 3.41 34.85
N PRO A 11 -7.78 4.14 34.79
CA PRO A 11 -6.90 4.12 33.63
C PRO A 11 -6.28 2.72 33.49
N LYS A 12 -6.28 2.18 32.26
CA LYS A 12 -5.66 0.89 31.96
C LYS A 12 -4.18 0.92 32.33
N ASN A 13 -3.69 -0.15 32.98
CA ASN A 13 -2.29 -0.30 33.37
C ASN A 13 -1.35 0.07 32.21
N PRO A 14 -0.31 0.91 32.46
CA PRO A 14 0.66 1.27 31.44
C PRO A 14 1.37 0.01 30.95
N ARG A 15 1.65 -0.05 29.64
CA ARG A 15 2.41 -1.15 29.06
C ARG A 15 3.79 -1.20 29.74
N PRO A 16 4.29 -2.40 30.14
CA PRO A 16 5.66 -2.55 30.61
C PRO A 16 6.64 -1.98 29.58
N LYS A 17 7.58 -1.13 30.03
CA LYS A 17 8.69 -0.70 29.19
C LYS A 17 9.59 -1.91 28.95
N ILE A 18 9.78 -2.26 27.68
CA ILE A 18 10.74 -3.29 27.28
C ILE A 18 12.12 -2.65 27.38
N ASN A 19 13.04 -3.26 28.13
CA ASN A 19 14.43 -2.81 28.10
C ASN A 19 15.00 -3.06 26.70
N PRO A 20 15.74 -2.08 26.13
CA PRO A 20 16.32 -2.24 24.80
C PRO A 20 17.27 -3.44 24.70
N GLU A 21 17.86 -3.87 25.81
CA GLU A 21 18.73 -5.05 25.93
C GLU A 21 17.97 -6.38 25.81
N ASP A 22 16.68 -6.41 26.17
CA ASP A 22 15.83 -7.61 26.08
C ASP A 22 15.25 -7.84 24.68
N ILE A 23 15.48 -6.89 23.76
CA ILE A 23 15.06 -7.03 22.37
C ILE A 23 15.97 -8.08 21.73
N LYS A 24 15.44 -9.29 21.51
CA LYS A 24 16.07 -10.31 20.65
C LYS A 24 16.19 -9.77 19.23
N LEU A 25 17.28 -9.04 18.96
CA LEU A 25 17.72 -8.68 17.63
C LEU A 25 18.05 -9.97 16.87
N ASN A 26 17.70 -10.00 15.58
CA ASN A 26 18.09 -11.07 14.68
C ASN A 26 19.63 -11.04 14.50
N ARG A 27 20.37 -11.73 15.39
CA ARG A 27 21.84 -11.67 15.55
C ARG A 27 22.58 -11.81 14.22
N TYR A 28 22.12 -12.72 13.36
CA TYR A 28 22.74 -13.00 12.07
C TYR A 28 22.74 -11.80 11.12
N SER A 29 21.63 -11.06 11.04
CA SER A 29 21.56 -9.90 10.14
C SER A 29 22.36 -8.71 10.68
N THR A 30 22.46 -8.55 11.99
CA THR A 30 23.22 -7.45 12.60
C THR A 30 24.72 -7.65 12.48
N GLU A 31 25.25 -8.85 12.71
CA GLU A 31 26.69 -9.13 12.63
C GLU A 31 27.22 -9.03 11.20
N GLU A 32 26.50 -9.57 10.21
CA GLU A 32 26.87 -9.44 8.80
C GLU A 32 26.92 -7.97 8.34
N ASN A 33 25.94 -7.17 8.76
CA ASN A 33 25.91 -5.74 8.45
C ASN A 33 27.07 -4.98 9.11
N VAL A 34 27.36 -5.27 10.38
CA VAL A 34 28.47 -4.66 11.13
C VAL A 34 29.81 -5.04 10.50
N ASN A 35 30.01 -6.30 10.15
CA ASN A 35 31.23 -6.78 9.49
C ASN A 35 31.41 -6.12 8.11
N SER A 36 30.34 -6.03 7.31
CA SER A 36 30.37 -5.34 6.01
C SER A 36 30.74 -3.86 6.14
N LEU A 37 30.20 -3.16 7.15
CA LEU A 37 30.51 -1.76 7.42
C LEU A 37 31.97 -1.58 7.85
N ASN A 38 32.46 -2.45 8.75
CA ASN A 38 33.84 -2.41 9.21
C ASN A 38 34.84 -2.64 8.07
N LEU A 39 34.52 -3.54 7.12
CA LEU A 39 35.36 -3.81 5.96
C LEU A 39 35.46 -2.57 5.04
N LYS A 40 34.32 -1.95 4.72
CA LYS A 40 34.27 -0.72 3.92
C LYS A 40 34.99 0.45 4.59
N LEU A 41 34.92 0.55 5.92
CA LEU A 41 35.63 1.58 6.68
C LEU A 41 37.16 1.38 6.63
N LYS A 42 37.62 0.12 6.69
CA LYS A 42 39.04 -0.22 6.53
C LYS A 42 39.55 0.04 5.10
N GLU A 43 38.72 -0.18 4.09
CA GLU A 43 39.03 0.18 2.69
C GLU A 43 39.16 1.70 2.54
N TYR A 44 38.19 2.47 3.04
CA TYR A 44 38.24 3.93 3.03
C TYR A 44 39.54 4.48 3.67
N LYS A 45 39.90 3.99 4.86
CA LYS A 45 41.12 4.42 5.55
C LYS A 45 42.40 4.11 4.77
N ARG A 46 42.40 3.06 3.95
CA ARG A 46 43.54 2.70 3.09
C ARG A 46 43.58 3.56 1.82
N GLU A 47 42.45 3.72 1.14
CA GLU A 47 42.35 4.47 -0.12
C GLU A 47 42.53 5.98 0.05
N THR A 48 42.24 6.52 1.24
CA THR A 48 42.29 7.97 1.50
C THR A 48 43.40 8.40 2.46
N LYS A 49 44.34 7.50 2.75
CA LYS A 49 45.43 7.74 3.72
C LYS A 49 46.23 9.01 3.36
N ASP A 50 46.59 9.13 2.09
CA ASP A 50 47.43 10.22 1.57
C ASP A 50 46.59 11.27 0.80
N ALA A 51 45.27 11.13 0.80
CA ALA A 51 44.37 12.00 0.07
C ALA A 51 44.08 13.31 0.84
N GLY A 52 43.98 14.40 0.09
CA GLY A 52 43.54 15.69 0.57
C GLY A 52 42.10 15.67 1.08
N ILE A 53 41.73 16.69 1.86
CA ILE A 53 40.39 16.78 2.47
C ILE A 53 39.28 16.76 1.40
N GLN A 54 39.48 17.46 0.28
CA GLN A 54 38.50 17.50 -0.80
C GLN A 54 38.28 16.13 -1.46
N GLU A 55 39.34 15.36 -1.64
CA GLU A 55 39.29 14.02 -2.24
C GLU A 55 38.55 13.03 -1.35
N LYS A 56 38.70 13.16 -0.02
CA LYS A 56 37.93 12.41 0.98
C LYS A 56 36.43 12.69 0.86
N TYR A 57 36.02 13.96 0.75
CA TYR A 57 34.63 14.32 0.54
C TYR A 57 34.09 13.82 -0.80
N ASN A 58 34.87 13.96 -1.88
CA ASN A 58 34.50 13.47 -3.21
C ASN A 58 34.30 11.94 -3.21
N TRP A 59 35.16 11.19 -2.52
CA TRP A 59 35.02 9.74 -2.36
C TRP A 59 33.74 9.40 -1.61
N LEU A 60 33.47 10.08 -0.49
CA LEU A 60 32.27 9.86 0.31
C LEU A 60 30.99 10.12 -0.51
N GLU A 61 30.97 11.21 -1.27
CA GLU A 61 29.85 11.56 -2.14
C GLU A 61 29.61 10.50 -3.23
N ARG A 62 30.66 10.02 -3.89
CA ARG A 62 30.58 8.94 -4.90
C ARG A 62 30.08 7.64 -4.27
N THR A 63 30.58 7.29 -3.09
CA THR A 63 30.16 6.09 -2.36
C THR A 63 28.69 6.17 -1.97
N ILE A 64 28.21 7.31 -1.46
CA ILE A 64 26.79 7.49 -1.13
C ILE A 64 25.92 7.39 -2.39
N LYS A 65 26.31 8.08 -3.48
CA LYS A 65 25.59 8.03 -4.76
C LYS A 65 25.52 6.61 -5.35
N THR A 66 26.59 5.83 -5.26
CA THR A 66 26.61 4.44 -5.76
C THR A 66 25.78 3.50 -4.89
N GLN A 67 25.80 3.64 -3.56
CA GLN A 67 24.91 2.87 -2.68
C GLN A 67 23.44 3.20 -2.92
N LEU A 68 23.09 4.47 -3.10
CA LEU A 68 21.71 4.88 -3.45
C LEU A 68 21.23 4.24 -4.76
N LYS A 69 22.10 4.11 -5.78
CA LYS A 69 21.77 3.40 -7.03
C LYS A 69 21.56 1.90 -6.82
N ARG A 70 22.27 1.27 -5.87
CA ARG A 70 22.10 -0.14 -5.50
C ARG A 70 20.80 -0.39 -4.75
N ILE A 71 20.35 0.58 -3.95
CA ILE A 71 19.03 0.61 -3.35
C ILE A 71 18.01 0.96 -4.44
N LYS A 72 17.82 0.07 -5.42
CA LYS A 72 16.73 0.21 -6.39
C LYS A 72 15.42 0.31 -5.61
N PRO A 73 14.48 1.19 -6.03
CA PRO A 73 13.14 1.14 -5.47
C PRO A 73 12.64 -0.30 -5.64
N ARG A 74 12.21 -0.91 -4.54
CA ARG A 74 11.73 -2.29 -4.50
C ARG A 74 10.73 -2.45 -5.66
N LYS A 75 11.12 -3.19 -6.71
CA LYS A 75 10.21 -3.47 -7.84
C LYS A 75 8.93 -4.02 -7.21
N LYS A 76 7.77 -3.42 -7.53
CA LYS A 76 6.49 -3.96 -7.08
C LYS A 76 6.48 -5.42 -7.50
N ILE A 77 6.44 -6.33 -6.52
CA ILE A 77 6.33 -7.75 -6.78
C ILE A 77 5.03 -7.90 -7.56
N GLN A 78 5.13 -8.11 -8.87
CA GLN A 78 3.99 -8.56 -9.66
C GLN A 78 3.83 -10.02 -9.28
N THR A 79 2.90 -10.30 -8.36
CA THR A 79 2.56 -11.68 -8.02
C THR A 79 2.04 -12.35 -9.29
N THR A 80 2.35 -13.64 -9.48
CA THR A 80 1.86 -14.43 -10.62
C THR A 80 0.33 -14.37 -10.79
N GLY A 81 -0.39 -14.24 -9.67
CA GLY A 81 -1.84 -14.01 -9.66
C GLY A 81 -2.29 -12.69 -10.30
N TYR A 82 -1.47 -11.64 -10.23
CA TYR A 82 -1.74 -10.36 -10.90
C TYR A 82 -1.65 -10.51 -12.41
N GLN A 83 -0.63 -11.20 -12.93
CA GLN A 83 -0.44 -11.46 -14.36
C GLN A 83 -1.59 -12.27 -14.96
N LYS A 84 -2.05 -13.33 -14.27
CA LYS A 84 -3.22 -14.08 -14.72
C LYS A 84 -4.47 -13.20 -14.80
N THR A 85 -4.66 -12.31 -13.83
CA THR A 85 -5.81 -11.42 -13.77
C THR A 85 -5.77 -10.34 -14.86
N THR A 86 -4.59 -9.79 -15.17
CA THR A 86 -4.42 -8.81 -16.26
C THR A 86 -4.72 -9.43 -17.62
N ASN A 87 -4.24 -10.65 -17.88
CA ASN A 87 -4.50 -11.34 -19.14
C ASN A 87 -6.01 -11.62 -19.34
N LEU A 88 -6.71 -12.03 -18.28
CA LEU A 88 -8.17 -12.23 -18.34
C LEU A 88 -8.93 -10.91 -18.55
N LEU A 89 -8.44 -9.79 -18.01
CA LEU A 89 -9.03 -8.47 -18.24
C LEU A 89 -8.87 -8.04 -19.70
N GLU A 90 -7.69 -8.27 -20.29
CA GLU A 90 -7.42 -8.01 -21.70
C GLU A 90 -8.31 -8.87 -22.59
N GLN A 91 -8.40 -10.18 -22.33
CA GLN A 91 -9.30 -11.10 -23.07
C GLN A 91 -10.76 -10.66 -22.98
N ARG A 92 -11.23 -10.30 -21.78
CA ARG A 92 -12.60 -9.78 -21.60
C ARG A 92 -12.81 -8.47 -22.37
N SER A 93 -11.82 -7.58 -22.40
CA SER A 93 -11.91 -6.32 -23.15
C SER A 93 -12.00 -6.56 -24.65
N ALA A 94 -11.23 -7.51 -25.19
CA ALA A 94 -11.28 -7.89 -26.60
C ALA A 94 -12.66 -8.46 -26.99
N LEU A 95 -13.26 -9.31 -26.14
CA LEU A 95 -14.61 -9.83 -26.37
C LEU A 95 -15.72 -8.78 -26.28
N ILE A 96 -15.53 -7.74 -25.46
CA ILE A 96 -16.46 -6.61 -25.37
C ILE A 96 -16.38 -5.73 -26.62
N SER A 97 -15.16 -5.51 -27.14
CA SER A 97 -14.94 -4.74 -28.36
C SER A 97 -15.38 -5.48 -29.63
N ALA A 98 -15.41 -6.82 -29.60
CA ALA A 98 -15.92 -7.64 -30.69
C ALA A 98 -17.45 -7.57 -30.81
N LYS A 99 -17.99 -8.03 -31.96
CA LYS A 99 -19.45 -8.12 -32.17
C LYS A 99 -20.10 -8.97 -31.06
N MET A 100 -21.16 -8.44 -30.45
CA MET A 100 -21.76 -9.07 -29.30
C MET A 100 -22.70 -10.22 -29.71
N THR A 101 -22.17 -11.44 -29.67
CA THR A 101 -22.90 -12.70 -29.91
C THR A 101 -23.25 -13.39 -28.59
N ASP A 102 -24.21 -14.31 -28.60
CA ASP A 102 -24.56 -15.07 -27.38
C ASP A 102 -23.39 -15.91 -26.86
N ASN A 103 -22.50 -16.37 -27.74
CA ASN A 103 -21.28 -17.05 -27.33
C ASN A 103 -20.32 -16.09 -26.59
N ASN A 104 -20.13 -14.87 -27.12
CA ASN A 104 -19.30 -13.85 -26.49
C ASN A 104 -19.87 -13.43 -25.12
N ARG A 105 -21.20 -13.32 -24.98
CA ARG A 105 -21.84 -13.04 -23.69
C ARG A 105 -21.57 -14.13 -22.65
N LYS A 106 -21.63 -15.41 -23.05
CA LYS A 106 -21.31 -16.56 -22.18
C LYS A 106 -19.84 -16.55 -21.76
N GLU A 107 -18.92 -16.33 -22.71
CA GLU A 107 -17.48 -16.21 -22.47
C GLU A 107 -17.14 -15.05 -21.52
N ILE A 108 -17.70 -13.86 -21.75
CA ILE A 108 -17.52 -12.69 -20.87
C ILE A 108 -17.96 -13.02 -19.44
N THR A 109 -19.08 -13.73 -19.29
CA THR A 109 -19.60 -14.13 -17.97
C THR A 109 -18.64 -15.10 -17.28
N LYS A 110 -18.11 -16.09 -18.01
CA LYS A 110 -17.13 -17.06 -17.53
C LYS A 110 -15.84 -16.37 -17.08
N ILE A 111 -15.24 -15.54 -17.94
CA ILE A 111 -14.03 -14.77 -17.63
C ILE A 111 -14.26 -13.85 -16.43
N SER A 112 -15.43 -13.20 -16.34
CA SER A 112 -15.77 -12.34 -15.20
C SER A 112 -15.81 -13.10 -13.86
N LYS A 113 -16.29 -14.35 -13.86
CA LYS A 113 -16.26 -15.22 -12.67
C LYS A 113 -14.81 -15.58 -12.32
N GLU A 114 -14.00 -15.91 -13.31
CA GLU A 114 -12.59 -16.28 -13.09
C GLU A 114 -11.75 -15.12 -12.58
N ILE A 115 -11.93 -13.90 -13.13
CA ILE A 115 -11.30 -12.68 -12.62
C ILE A 115 -11.62 -12.48 -11.14
N LYS A 116 -12.91 -12.57 -10.77
CA LYS A 116 -13.33 -12.40 -9.37
C LYS A 116 -12.65 -13.43 -8.47
N GLU A 117 -12.57 -14.67 -8.90
CA GLU A 117 -11.97 -15.75 -8.12
C GLU A 117 -10.45 -15.57 -7.96
N ASN A 118 -9.74 -15.22 -9.03
CA ASN A 118 -8.30 -14.93 -8.97
C ASN A 118 -8.01 -13.74 -8.04
N ILE A 119 -8.82 -12.67 -8.08
CA ILE A 119 -8.68 -11.52 -7.16
C ILE A 119 -8.88 -11.96 -5.70
N ARG A 120 -9.83 -12.84 -5.42
CA ARG A 120 -10.05 -13.36 -4.05
C ARG A 120 -8.86 -14.18 -3.57
N LYS A 121 -8.35 -15.10 -4.41
CA LYS A 121 -7.18 -15.92 -4.11
C LYS A 121 -5.94 -15.06 -3.87
N ASP A 122 -5.65 -14.12 -4.75
CA ASP A 122 -4.51 -13.20 -4.63
C ASP A 122 -4.60 -12.32 -3.38
N ARG A 123 -5.81 -11.83 -3.02
CA ARG A 123 -6.02 -11.12 -1.75
C ARG A 123 -5.74 -12.00 -0.53
N ARG A 124 -6.17 -13.26 -0.55
CA ARG A 124 -5.94 -14.22 0.54
C ARG A 124 -4.44 -14.49 0.69
N GLN A 125 -3.77 -14.73 -0.42
CA GLN A 125 -2.33 -14.98 -0.47
C GLN A 125 -1.54 -13.78 0.06
N ARG A 126 -1.79 -12.56 -0.43
CA ARG A 126 -1.13 -11.34 0.05
C ARG A 126 -1.36 -11.07 1.54
N ARG A 127 -2.53 -11.41 2.07
CA ARG A 127 -2.79 -11.33 3.51
C ARG A 127 -1.91 -12.30 4.29
N MET A 128 -1.77 -13.53 3.81
CA MET A 128 -0.92 -14.54 4.45
C MET A 128 0.55 -14.14 4.42
N GLU A 129 1.06 -13.74 3.26
CA GLU A 129 2.44 -13.25 3.09
C GLU A 129 2.74 -12.05 3.98
N THR A 130 1.76 -11.16 4.18
CA THR A 130 1.90 -10.00 5.07
C THR A 130 2.01 -10.44 6.53
N ILE A 131 1.24 -11.44 6.95
CA ILE A 131 1.32 -12.01 8.30
C ILE A 131 2.66 -12.71 8.49
N GLU A 132 3.05 -13.60 7.58
CA GLU A 132 4.34 -14.31 7.63
C GLU A 132 5.53 -13.36 7.70
N ARG A 133 5.54 -12.31 6.86
CA ARG A 133 6.58 -11.27 6.87
C ARG A 133 6.74 -10.65 8.25
N HIS A 134 5.65 -10.29 8.91
CA HIS A 134 5.71 -9.67 10.23
C HIS A 134 6.11 -10.66 11.34
N ILE A 135 5.70 -11.92 11.23
CA ILE A 135 6.14 -12.99 12.13
C ILE A 135 7.66 -13.16 12.00
N ARG A 136 8.18 -13.32 10.77
CA ARG A 136 9.62 -13.50 10.53
C ARG A 136 10.46 -12.30 10.98
N GLN A 137 9.98 -11.08 10.76
CA GLN A 137 10.75 -9.86 11.05
C GLN A 137 10.66 -9.40 12.51
N THR A 138 9.49 -9.51 13.13
CA THR A 138 9.21 -8.88 14.43
C THR A 138 8.66 -9.85 15.46
N GLY A 139 8.39 -11.11 15.10
CA GLY A 139 7.75 -12.11 15.97
C GLY A 139 6.28 -11.83 16.31
N GLY A 140 5.73 -10.68 15.88
CA GLY A 140 4.42 -10.20 16.34
C GLY A 140 3.40 -10.01 15.22
N ILE A 141 2.21 -10.57 15.40
CA ILE A 141 1.11 -10.51 14.42
C ILE A 141 0.34 -9.17 14.49
N LYS A 142 0.39 -8.46 15.63
CA LYS A 142 -0.34 -7.20 15.86
C LYS A 142 -0.04 -6.13 14.81
N LYS A 143 1.22 -6.02 14.38
CA LYS A 143 1.63 -5.08 13.32
C LYS A 143 1.04 -5.47 11.96
N ALA A 144 1.02 -6.76 11.65
CA ALA A 144 0.41 -7.28 10.42
C ALA A 144 -1.09 -6.95 10.36
N TYR A 145 -1.82 -7.16 11.46
CA TYR A 145 -3.24 -6.80 11.51
C TYR A 145 -3.46 -5.30 11.35
N LYS A 146 -2.62 -4.46 11.95
CA LYS A 146 -2.72 -3.00 11.77
C LYS A 146 -2.53 -2.60 10.30
N GLU A 147 -1.58 -3.20 9.59
CA GLU A 147 -1.37 -2.98 8.15
C GLU A 147 -2.57 -3.47 7.33
N LEU A 148 -3.08 -4.66 7.62
CA LEU A 148 -4.21 -5.26 6.90
C LEU A 148 -5.57 -4.57 7.17
N THR A 149 -5.73 -3.93 8.33
CA THR A 149 -6.99 -3.28 8.74
C THR A 149 -7.15 -1.88 8.14
N ASN A 150 -6.06 -1.25 7.69
CA ASN A 150 -6.01 0.20 7.38
C ASN A 150 -6.69 0.63 6.07
N LYS A 151 -7.74 -0.08 5.61
CA LYS A 151 -8.45 0.21 4.35
C LYS A 151 -9.97 0.08 4.48
N LYS A 152 -10.59 0.67 5.51
CA LYS A 152 -12.06 0.77 5.57
C LYS A 152 -12.63 1.92 4.74
N GLU A 153 -11.80 2.87 4.32
CA GLU A 153 -12.22 4.01 3.49
C GLU A 153 -11.85 3.72 2.03
N TRP A 154 -12.76 3.06 1.31
CA TRP A 154 -12.59 2.74 -0.11
C TRP A 154 -12.87 3.95 -1.04
N ILE A 155 -13.37 5.06 -0.48
CA ILE A 155 -13.65 6.32 -1.19
C ILE A 155 -13.35 7.50 -0.27
N VAL A 156 -12.87 8.61 -0.85
CA VAL A 156 -12.65 9.87 -0.12
C VAL A 156 -14.01 10.35 0.41
N LYS A 157 -14.09 10.68 1.71
CA LYS A 157 -15.32 11.16 2.34
C LYS A 157 -15.81 12.43 1.62
N MET A 158 -16.90 12.31 0.85
CA MET A 158 -17.57 13.47 0.26
C MET A 158 -18.33 14.21 1.35
N LYS A 159 -18.10 15.52 1.43
CA LYS A 159 -18.89 16.43 2.26
C LYS A 159 -20.08 16.91 1.44
N ASN A 160 -21.26 16.96 2.05
CA ASN A 160 -22.39 17.69 1.48
C ASN A 160 -22.21 19.20 1.69
N SER A 161 -23.14 20.01 1.15
CA SER A 161 -23.20 21.47 1.33
C SER A 161 -23.18 21.90 2.81
N ASN A 162 -23.66 21.04 3.72
CA ASN A 162 -23.72 21.30 5.16
C ASN A 162 -22.47 20.78 5.90
N GLY A 163 -21.42 20.35 5.20
CA GLY A 163 -20.16 19.88 5.78
C GLY A 163 -20.18 18.47 6.40
N ILE A 164 -21.32 17.77 6.37
CA ILE A 164 -21.50 16.42 6.90
C ILE A 164 -20.88 15.41 5.93
N LYS A 165 -20.02 14.55 6.47
CA LYS A 165 -19.31 13.50 5.70
C LYS A 165 -20.22 12.29 5.50
N LYS A 166 -20.49 11.94 4.25
CA LYS A 166 -21.25 10.74 3.89
C LYS A 166 -20.32 9.64 3.37
N ILE A 167 -20.59 8.40 3.78
CA ILE A 167 -19.73 7.23 3.54
C ILE A 167 -20.50 6.16 2.73
N GLY A 168 -21.83 6.22 2.71
CA GLY A 168 -22.68 5.28 1.98
C GLY A 168 -22.69 5.54 0.46
N ARG A 169 -22.59 4.47 -0.35
CA ARG A 169 -22.62 4.56 -1.83
C ARG A 169 -23.84 5.33 -2.37
N LYS A 170 -25.03 5.05 -1.82
CA LYS A 170 -26.29 5.73 -2.22
C LYS A 170 -26.22 7.24 -1.92
N GLU A 171 -25.71 7.61 -0.76
CA GLU A 171 -25.58 9.00 -0.34
C GLU A 171 -24.59 9.77 -1.22
N ILE A 172 -23.46 9.14 -1.54
CA ILE A 172 -22.43 9.72 -2.43
C ILE A 172 -23.00 9.92 -3.84
N LEU A 173 -23.72 8.93 -4.38
CA LEU A 173 -24.38 9.06 -5.68
C LEU A 173 -25.39 10.20 -5.68
N ASN A 174 -26.21 10.32 -4.63
CA ASN A 174 -27.16 11.42 -4.53
C ASN A 174 -26.44 12.77 -4.51
N ILE A 175 -25.41 12.96 -3.69
CA ILE A 175 -24.65 14.22 -3.65
C ILE A 175 -24.04 14.55 -5.03
N ALA A 176 -23.48 13.56 -5.73
CA ALA A 176 -22.91 13.76 -7.07
C ALA A 176 -23.96 14.03 -8.16
N THR A 177 -25.20 13.55 -7.97
CA THR A 177 -26.30 13.73 -8.93
C THR A 177 -27.09 15.03 -8.67
N THR A 178 -27.01 15.60 -7.45
CA THR A 178 -27.77 16.81 -7.06
C THR A 178 -27.15 18.12 -7.57
N THR A 179 -26.03 18.08 -8.30
CA THR A 179 -25.58 19.27 -9.04
C THR A 179 -26.52 19.52 -10.22
N PRO A 180 -27.08 20.74 -10.36
CA PRO A 180 -28.14 21.02 -11.31
C PRO A 180 -27.66 20.74 -12.73
N SER A 181 -28.38 19.87 -13.42
CA SER A 181 -28.37 19.73 -14.87
C SER A 181 -28.47 21.13 -15.49
N TYR A 182 -27.39 21.60 -16.12
CA TYR A 182 -27.49 22.69 -17.08
C TYR A 182 -28.50 22.25 -18.14
N THR A 183 -29.68 22.86 -18.09
CA THR A 183 -30.70 22.76 -19.13
C THR A 183 -30.06 23.20 -20.43
N ARG A 184 -29.93 22.27 -21.37
CA ARG A 184 -29.56 22.54 -22.75
C ARG A 184 -30.69 23.38 -23.35
N THR A 185 -30.58 24.71 -23.28
CA THR A 185 -31.47 25.64 -23.98
C THR A 185 -31.22 25.49 -25.47
N THR A 186 -32.08 24.73 -26.12
CA THR A 186 -32.27 24.73 -27.57
C THR A 186 -32.72 26.13 -27.99
N GLN A 187 -31.84 26.93 -28.59
CA GLN A 187 -32.27 28.04 -29.42
C GLN A 187 -32.03 27.64 -30.87
N MET A 188 -33.12 27.29 -31.55
CA MET A 188 -33.19 27.38 -33.00
C MET A 188 -32.93 28.83 -33.38
N LYS A 189 -31.97 29.06 -34.27
CA LYS A 189 -31.89 30.29 -35.06
C LYS A 189 -32.15 29.91 -36.50
N GLU A 190 -33.42 30.08 -36.90
CA GLU A 190 -33.77 30.42 -38.27
C GLU A 190 -33.30 31.86 -38.53
N LYS A 191 -32.43 32.03 -39.52
CA LYS A 191 -32.56 32.93 -40.67
C LYS A 191 -31.32 32.85 -41.53
#